data_AF-A0AA47N829-F1
#
_entry.id   AF-A0AA47N829-F1
#
_cell.length_a   1.000
_cell.length_b   1.000
_cell.length_c   1.000
_cell.angle_alpha   90.00
_cell.angle_beta   90.00
_cell.angle_gamma   90.00
#
_symmetry.space_group_name_H-M   'P 1'
#
loop_
_entity.id
_entity.type
_entity.pdbx_description
1 polymer ?
#
loop_
_entity_poly.entity_id
_entity_poly.type
_entity_poly.pdbx_seq_one_letter_code
_entity_poly.pdbx_strand_id
1 'polypeptide(L)' 'MSRPRADEFQPPPECPVFEPSWEEFGDPFAFINKIRPIAEKTGICKVRPPPQISKNYAEWLLDPYCLTAYEL' A
#
# COMPACT_ATOMS: atom_id res chain seq x y z
N MET A 1 13.68 3.83 32.67
CA MET A 1 12.73 3.16 31.75
C MET A 1 12.65 1.69 32.15
N SER A 2 11.50 1.22 32.60
CA SER A 2 11.23 -0.18 32.98
C SER A 2 11.26 -1.08 31.74
N ARG A 3 11.91 -2.25 31.82
CA ARG A 3 11.94 -3.23 30.72
C ARG A 3 10.52 -3.79 30.51
N PRO A 4 10.07 -3.98 29.24
CA PRO A 4 8.79 -4.61 28.96
C PRO A 4 8.76 -6.04 29.50
N ARG A 5 7.57 -6.51 29.92
CA ARG A 5 7.38 -7.89 30.41
C ARG A 5 7.56 -8.86 29.24
N ALA A 6 8.07 -10.07 29.51
CA ALA A 6 8.31 -11.08 28.47
C ALA A 6 7.04 -11.55 27.74
N ASP A 7 5.86 -11.32 28.33
CA ASP A 7 4.54 -11.67 27.77
C ASP A 7 3.84 -10.48 27.07
N GLU A 8 4.51 -9.32 27.00
CA GLU A 8 3.92 -8.13 26.35
C GLU A 8 4.05 -8.26 24.83
N PHE A 9 2.92 -8.23 24.12
CA PHE A 9 2.89 -8.25 22.66
C PHE A 9 3.73 -7.09 22.10
N GLN A 10 4.72 -7.41 21.28
CA GLN A 10 5.50 -6.43 20.55
C GLN A 10 5.00 -6.39 19.10
N PRO A 11 4.36 -5.30 18.66
CA PRO A 11 3.87 -5.21 17.29
C PRO A 11 5.05 -5.30 16.32
N PRO A 12 4.90 -6.01 15.19
CA PRO A 12 5.91 -6.03 14.16
C PRO A 12 6.11 -4.63 13.57
N PRO A 13 7.28 -4.34 12.96
CA PRO A 13 7.50 -3.10 12.24
C PRO A 13 6.45 -2.89 11.15
N GLU A 14 6.04 -1.63 10.94
CA GLU A 14 5.13 -1.29 9.86
C GLU A 14 5.78 -1.49 8.48
N CYS A 15 4.98 -1.91 7.50
CA CYS A 15 5.46 -2.09 6.13
C CYS A 15 5.59 -0.74 5.40
N PRO A 16 6.41 -0.67 4.33
CA PRO A 16 6.52 0.53 3.51
C PRO A 16 5.17 0.90 2.89
N VAL A 17 4.84 2.19 2.91
CA VAL A 17 3.64 2.74 2.28
C VAL A 17 4.06 3.58 1.07
N PHE A 18 3.44 3.34 -0.07
CA PHE A 18 3.67 4.08 -1.30
C PHE A 18 2.41 4.83 -1.72
N GLU A 19 2.57 6.09 -2.11
CA GLU A 19 1.50 6.99 -2.55
C GLU A 19 1.86 7.47 -3.98
N PRO A 20 1.46 6.72 -5.03
CA PRO A 20 1.71 7.11 -6.42
C PRO A 20 0.96 8.38 -6.79
N SER A 21 1.49 9.08 -7.78
CA SER A 21 0.73 10.08 -8.54
C SER A 21 -0.31 9.42 -9.47
N TRP A 22 -1.22 10.21 -10.03
CA TRP A 22 -2.19 9.73 -11.02
C TRP A 22 -1.54 9.10 -12.26
N GLU A 23 -0.41 9.65 -12.72
CA GLU A 23 0.33 9.13 -13.86
C GLU A 23 0.95 7.76 -13.55
N GLU A 24 1.56 7.62 -12.37
CA GLU A 24 2.16 6.36 -11.93
C GLU A 24 1.13 5.28 -11.64
N PHE A 25 -0.04 5.67 -11.14
CA PHE A 25 -1.14 4.74 -10.90
C PHE A 25 -1.78 4.22 -12.19
N GLY A 26 -1.59 4.92 -13.31
CA GLY A 26 -2.11 4.53 -14.62
C GLY A 26 -1.44 3.27 -15.22
N ASP A 27 -0.21 2.95 -14.80
CA ASP A 27 0.47 1.70 -15.18
C ASP A 27 0.94 0.94 -13.92
N PRO A 28 0.13 -0.02 -13.43
CA PRO A 28 0.42 -0.73 -12.20
C PRO A 28 1.70 -1.57 -12.27
N PHE A 29 2.04 -2.14 -13.43
CA PHE A 29 3.26 -2.95 -13.56
C PHE A 29 4.52 -2.08 -13.55
N ALA A 30 4.47 -0.92 -14.22
CA ALA A 30 5.57 0.05 -14.14
C ALA A 30 5.78 0.52 -12.69
N PHE A 31 4.69 0.81 -11.97
CA PHE A 31 4.77 1.21 -10.57
C PHE A 31 5.31 0.10 -9.66
N ILE A 32 4.83 -1.14 -9.79
CA ILE A 32 5.34 -2.29 -9.05
C ILE A 32 6.83 -2.48 -9.30
N ASN A 33 7.28 -2.42 -10.56
CA ASN A 33 8.70 -2.54 -10.90
C ASN A 33 9.55 -1.40 -10.32
N LYS A 34 8.99 -0.20 -10.21
CA LYS A 34 9.64 0.95 -9.56
C LYS A 34 9.83 0.72 -8.06
N ILE A 35 8.83 0.19 -7.35
CA ILE A 35 8.88 0.00 -5.90
C ILE A 35 9.51 -1.32 -5.44
N ARG A 36 9.58 -2.32 -6.34
CA ARG A 36 10.15 -3.66 -6.12
C ARG A 36 11.46 -3.69 -5.31
N PRO A 37 12.52 -2.95 -5.66
CA PRO A 37 13.79 -3.01 -4.92
C PRO A 37 13.70 -2.54 -3.45
N ILE A 38 12.62 -1.83 -3.09
CA ILE A 38 12.35 -1.39 -1.72
C ILE A 38 11.40 -2.38 -1.03
N ALA A 39 10.31 -2.76 -1.70
CA ALA A 39 9.29 -3.66 -1.15
C ALA A 39 9.81 -5.09 -0.93
N GLU A 40 10.72 -5.59 -1.77
CA GLU A 40 11.30 -6.92 -1.62
C GLU A 40 12.11 -7.08 -0.33
N LYS A 41 12.64 -5.99 0.23
CA LYS A 41 13.37 -6.02 1.50
C LYS A 41 12.45 -6.34 2.69
N THR A 42 11.18 -5.97 2.60
CA THR A 42 10.18 -6.20 3.65
C THR A 42 9.22 -7.34 3.32
N GLY A 43 9.23 -7.84 2.08
CA GLY A 43 8.36 -8.91 1.59
C GLY A 43 6.92 -8.45 1.31
N ILE A 44 6.43 -7.44 2.04
CA ILE A 44 5.11 -6.81 1.87
C ILE A 44 5.24 -5.29 1.83
N CYS A 45 4.32 -4.63 1.12
CA CYS A 45 4.15 -3.17 1.13
C CYS A 45 2.69 -2.79 0.93
N LYS A 46 2.33 -1.54 1.26
CA LYS A 46 1.00 -0.98 1.05
C LYS A 46 1.03 0.11 -0.01
N VAL A 47 0.23 -0.01 -1.05
CA VAL A 47 0.02 1.07 -2.04
C VAL A 47 -1.28 1.78 -1.71
N ARG A 48 -1.21 3.08 -1.42
CA ARG A 48 -2.37 3.94 -1.23
C ARG A 48 -2.67 4.65 -2.54
N PRO A 49 -3.82 4.43 -3.17
CA PRO A 49 -4.16 5.08 -4.42
C PRO A 49 -4.18 6.61 -4.28
N PRO A 50 -3.95 7.37 -5.37
CA PRO A 50 -3.90 8.82 -5.32
C PRO A 50 -5.25 9.40 -4.84
N PRO A 51 -5.25 10.52 -4.09
CA PRO A 51 -6.49 11.14 -3.65
C PRO A 51 -7.32 11.61 -4.87
N GLN A 52 -8.52 11.05 -5.03
CA GLN A 52 -9.53 11.55 -5.97
C GLN A 52 -10.15 12.86 -5.43
N ILE A 53 -10.44 13.79 -6.33
CA ILE A 53 -11.19 15.02 -6.00
C ILE A 53 -12.73 14.77 -6.03
N SER A 54 -13.23 13.60 -6.43
CA SER A 54 -14.68 13.38 -6.67
C SER A 54 -15.41 12.48 -5.65
N LYS A 55 -16.11 13.16 -4.75
CA LYS A 55 -17.52 13.07 -4.30
C LYS A 55 -18.31 11.74 -4.15
N ASN A 56 -17.86 10.53 -4.51
CA ASN A 56 -18.67 9.34 -4.22
C ASN A 56 -17.84 8.04 -4.07
N TYR A 57 -17.93 7.42 -2.89
CA TYR A 57 -17.22 6.19 -2.54
C TYR A 57 -17.64 4.96 -3.36
N ALA A 58 -18.79 5.00 -4.04
CA ALA A 58 -19.32 3.88 -4.82
C ALA A 58 -18.57 3.63 -6.15
N GLU A 59 -18.06 4.67 -6.81
CA GLU A 59 -17.28 4.52 -8.06
C GLU A 59 -15.90 3.89 -7.79
N TRP A 60 -15.34 4.09 -6.60
CA TRP A 60 -14.05 3.54 -6.18
C TRP A 60 -14.03 2.00 -6.08
N LEU A 61 -15.13 1.39 -5.64
CA LEU A 61 -15.25 -0.07 -5.54
C LEU A 61 -15.53 -0.73 -6.90
N LEU A 62 -15.96 0.05 -7.88
CA LEU A 62 -16.23 -0.39 -9.24
C LEU A 62 -15.07 -0.14 -10.19
N ASP A 63 -14.03 0.57 -9.74
CA ASP A 63 -12.85 0.79 -10.57
C ASP A 63 -12.05 -0.53 -10.68
N PRO A 64 -11.92 -1.10 -11.89
CA PRO A 64 -11.30 -2.40 -12.09
C PRO A 64 -9.81 -2.41 -11.71
N TYR A 65 -9.17 -1.24 -11.60
CA TYR A 65 -7.77 -1.14 -11.17
C TYR A 65 -7.61 -1.19 -9.64
N CYS A 66 -8.62 -0.79 -8.86
CA CYS A 66 -8.59 -0.93 -7.39
C CYS A 66 -8.85 -2.38 -6.94
N LEU A 67 -9.78 -3.09 -7.58
CA LEU A 67 -10.08 -4.48 -7.23
C LEU A 67 -8.91 -5.42 -7.55
N THR A 68 -8.25 -5.22 -8.70
CA THR A 68 -7.09 -6.03 -9.11
C THR A 68 -5.87 -5.88 -8.20
N ALA A 69 -5.72 -4.73 -7.53
CA ALA A 69 -4.64 -4.50 -6.57
C ALA A 69 -4.86 -5.18 -5.20
N TYR A 70 -6.10 -5.57 -4.86
CA TYR A 70 -6.40 -6.30 -3.62
C TYR A 70 -6.48 -7.83 -3.82
N GLU A 71 -6.62 -8.31 -5.06
CA GLU A 71 -6.66 -9.74 -5.39
C GLU A 71 -5.29 -10.35 -5.74
N LEU A 72 -4.21 -9.56 -5.68
CA LEU A 72 -2.81 -9.99 -5.80
C LEU A 72 -2.10 -9.88 -4.44
#